data_AF-A0A3N0J181-F1
#
_entry.id   AF-A0A3N0J181-F1
#
_cell.length_a   1.000
_cell.length_b   1.000
_cell.length_c   1.000
_cell.angle_alpha   90.00
_cell.angle_beta   90.00
_cell.angle_gamma   90.00
#
_symmetry.space_group_name_H-M   'P 1'
#
loop_
_entity.id
_entity.type
_entity.pdbx_description
1 polymer ?
#
loop_
_entity_poly.entity_id
_entity_poly.type
_entity_poly.pdbx_seq_one_letter_code
_entity_poly.pdbx_strand_id
1 'polypeptide(L)'
;MTSDTVQINARISRPLKERGDAALERAGYSPSQAIRKLWDFAANNAHNPRAIQSMFGAEEESALRDAEEERARRREAIRKDMNIVADAYERCGITPSDWTTNASYEEMRDYALLERLRERGLDG
;
A
#
# COMPACT_ATOMS: atom_id res chain seq x y z
N MET A 1 -10.21 20.66 50.05
CA MET A 1 -10.56 20.56 48.62
C MET A 1 -9.42 19.82 47.93
N THR A 2 -9.49 18.49 47.85
CA THR A 2 -8.56 17.68 47.06
C THR A 2 -8.89 17.93 45.59
N SER A 3 -7.94 18.45 44.82
CA SER A 3 -8.12 18.63 43.37
C SER A 3 -8.26 17.26 42.71
N ASP A 4 -9.39 16.98 42.07
CA ASP A 4 -9.68 15.73 41.35
C ASP A 4 -8.98 15.69 39.97
N THR A 5 -7.72 16.13 39.95
CA THR A 5 -6.93 16.28 38.73
C THR A 5 -5.63 15.51 38.89
N VAL A 6 -5.42 14.54 38.00
CA VAL A 6 -4.18 13.75 37.93
C VAL A 6 -3.30 14.23 36.77
N GLN A 7 -1.99 14.05 36.90
CA GLN A 7 -1.02 14.38 35.84
C GLN A 7 -0.73 13.15 34.96
N ILE A 8 -0.59 13.37 33.65
CA ILE A 8 -0.09 12.38 32.70
C ILE A 8 1.35 12.75 32.36
N ASN A 9 2.29 11.88 32.69
CA ASN A 9 3.71 12.08 32.44
C ASN A 9 4.22 11.07 31.40
N ALA A 10 4.68 11.56 30.26
CA ALA A 10 5.28 10.75 29.20
C ALA A 10 6.63 11.32 28.76
N ARG A 11 7.62 10.45 28.55
CA ARG A 11 8.93 10.84 28.01
C ARG A 11 8.85 10.82 26.48
N ILE A 12 9.14 11.95 25.85
CA ILE A 12 9.19 12.10 24.40
C ILE A 12 10.47 12.83 23.98
N SER A 13 10.93 12.61 22.76
CA SER A 13 12.10 13.33 22.26
C SER A 13 11.77 14.81 22.06
N ARG A 14 12.72 15.69 22.38
CA ARG A 14 12.61 17.14 22.17
C ARG A 14 12.18 17.51 20.73
N PRO A 15 12.82 17.00 19.66
CA PRO A 15 12.43 17.38 18.30
C PRO A 15 11.04 16.89 17.92
N LEU A 16 10.57 15.77 18.50
CA LEU A 16 9.20 15.31 18.29
C LEU A 16 8.21 16.24 18.99
N LYS A 17 8.51 16.65 20.22
CA LYS A 17 7.68 17.61 20.97
C LYS A 17 7.51 18.92 20.22
N GLU A 18 8.60 19.51 19.74
CA GLU A 18 8.57 20.80 19.05
C GLU A 18 7.75 20.75 17.76
N ARG A 19 7.94 19.70 16.94
CA ARG A 19 7.13 19.51 15.72
C ARG A 19 5.66 19.27 16.04
N GLY A 20 5.38 18.48 17.08
CA GLY A 20 4.02 18.18 17.53
C GLY A 20 3.29 19.41 18.03
N ASP A 21 3.92 20.19 18.93
CA ASP A 21 3.34 21.41 19.48
C ASP A 21 3.01 22.42 18.36
N ALA A 22 3.93 22.63 17.42
CA ALA A 22 3.69 23.51 16.27
C ALA A 22 2.55 23.03 15.35
N ALA A 23 2.40 21.72 15.16
CA ALA A 23 1.31 21.16 14.38
C ALA A 23 -0.04 21.32 15.09
N LEU A 24 -0.09 21.09 16.41
CA LEU A 24 -1.29 21.27 17.23
C LEU A 24 -1.73 22.74 17.28
N GLU A 25 -0.79 23.67 17.43
CA GLU A 25 -1.08 25.11 17.41
C GLU A 25 -1.68 25.54 16.06
N ARG A 26 -1.13 25.07 14.94
CA ARG A 26 -1.69 25.32 13.59
C ARG A 26 -3.11 24.76 13.44
N ALA A 27 -3.42 23.66 14.13
CA ALA A 27 -4.76 23.07 14.18
C ALA A 27 -5.69 23.74 15.20
N GLY A 28 -5.23 24.76 15.94
CA GLY A 28 -6.01 25.50 16.92
C GLY A 28 -6.12 24.82 18.30
N TYR A 29 -5.23 23.88 18.62
CA TYR A 29 -5.22 23.16 19.89
C TYR A 29 -3.94 23.40 20.67
N SER A 30 -4.06 23.55 22.00
CA SER A 30 -2.90 23.41 22.87
C SER A 30 -2.57 21.93 23.09
N PRO A 31 -1.29 21.61 23.41
CA PRO A 31 -0.89 20.22 23.69
C PRO A 31 -1.75 19.54 24.76
N SER A 32 -2.10 20.25 25.84
CA SER A 32 -2.95 19.71 26.90
C SER A 32 -4.41 19.49 26.45
N GLN A 33 -4.95 20.31 25.54
CA GLN A 33 -6.27 20.08 24.97
C GLN A 33 -6.29 18.83 24.09
N ALA A 34 -5.26 18.64 23.26
CA ALA A 34 -5.13 17.46 22.42
C ALA A 34 -5.02 16.18 23.25
N ILE A 35 -4.20 16.19 24.30
CA ILE A 35 -4.07 15.05 25.23
C ILE A 35 -5.39 14.75 25.93
N ARG A 36 -6.11 15.76 26.44
CA ARG A 36 -7.42 15.52 27.07
C ARG A 36 -8.42 14.90 26.08
N LYS A 37 -8.51 15.42 24.86
CA LYS A 37 -9.37 14.87 23.81
C LYS A 37 -9.02 13.42 23.46
N LEU A 38 -7.73 13.08 23.46
CA LEU A 38 -7.27 11.71 23.24
C LEU A 38 -7.79 10.77 24.34
N TRP A 39 -7.68 11.18 25.61
CA TRP A 39 -8.19 10.39 26.72
C TRP A 39 -9.73 10.33 26.75
N ASP A 40 -10.42 11.43 26.40
CA ASP A 40 -11.88 11.45 26.26
C ASP A 40 -12.33 10.45 25.18
N PHE A 41 -11.64 10.40 24.04
CA PHE A 41 -11.93 9.44 22.97
C PHE A 41 -11.74 8.00 23.44
N ALA A 42 -10.63 7.71 24.12
CA ALA A 42 -10.35 6.37 24.65
C ALA A 42 -11.40 5.94 25.68
N ALA A 43 -11.81 6.84 26.58
CA ALA A 43 -12.83 6.57 27.57
C ALA A 43 -14.20 6.30 26.92
N ASN A 44 -14.61 7.13 25.96
CA ASN A 44 -15.89 6.97 25.25
C ASN A 44 -15.95 5.67 24.43
N ASN A 45 -14.80 5.19 23.95
CA ASN A 45 -14.69 3.96 23.16
C ASN A 45 -14.17 2.77 23.97
N ALA A 46 -14.23 2.81 25.31
CA ALA A 46 -13.71 1.74 26.18
C ALA A 46 -14.31 0.35 25.89
N HIS A 47 -15.52 0.31 25.34
CA HIS A 47 -16.23 -0.92 24.94
C HIS A 47 -15.90 -1.38 23.51
N ASN A 48 -15.13 -0.60 22.74
CA ASN A 48 -14.75 -0.90 21.36
C ASN A 48 -13.24 -0.73 21.15
N PRO A 49 -12.43 -1.75 21.50
CA PRO A 49 -10.97 -1.71 21.33
C PRO A 49 -10.52 -1.47 19.89
N ARG A 50 -11.31 -1.89 18.88
CA ARG A 50 -10.97 -1.67 17.47
C ARG A 50 -11.01 -0.20 17.07
N ALA A 51 -11.95 0.58 17.62
CA ALA A 51 -12.02 2.02 17.37
C ALA A 51 -10.80 2.75 17.92
N ILE A 52 -10.30 2.32 19.09
CA ILE A 52 -9.06 2.85 19.68
C ILE A 52 -7.86 2.47 18.81
N GLN A 53 -7.78 1.22 18.35
CA GLN A 53 -6.70 0.76 17.47
C GLN A 53 -6.67 1.53 16.14
N SER A 54 -7.82 1.75 15.49
CA SER A 54 -7.89 2.49 14.23
C SER A 54 -7.40 3.94 14.36
N MET A 55 -7.68 4.61 15.49
CA MET A 55 -7.17 5.96 15.75
C MET A 55 -5.63 6.05 15.72
N PHE A 56 -4.94 5.02 16.24
CA PHE A 56 -3.48 4.97 16.27
C PHE A 56 -2.86 4.27 15.05
N GLY A 57 -3.62 3.40 14.38
CA GLY A 57 -3.20 2.61 13.22
C GLY A 57 -3.43 3.27 11.86
N ALA A 58 -3.85 4.53 11.82
CA ALA A 58 -4.20 5.23 10.58
C ALA A 58 -3.08 5.25 9.51
N GLU A 59 -1.81 5.23 9.92
CA GLU A 59 -0.66 5.10 9.01
C GLU A 59 -0.56 3.70 8.37
N GLU A 60 -0.82 2.66 9.16
CA GLU A 60 -0.79 1.26 8.70
C GLU A 60 -1.98 0.97 7.78
N GLU A 61 -3.16 1.51 8.12
CA GLU A 61 -4.37 1.40 7.30
C GLU A 61 -4.26 2.22 6.00
N SER A 62 -3.58 3.38 6.02
CA SER A 62 -3.27 4.13 4.80
C SER A 62 -2.29 3.38 3.90
N ALA A 63 -1.20 2.85 4.46
CA ALA A 63 -0.22 2.08 3.71
C ALA A 63 -0.84 0.82 3.08
N LEU A 64 -1.78 0.16 3.78
CA LEU A 64 -2.52 -0.98 3.25
C LEU A 64 -3.45 -0.58 2.09
N ARG A 65 -4.18 0.54 2.21
CA ARG A 65 -5.01 1.07 1.11
C ARG A 65 -4.17 1.45 -0.11
N ASP A 66 -3.07 2.16 0.09
CA ASP A 66 -2.16 2.55 -1.00
C ASP A 66 -1.57 1.32 -1.71
N ALA A 67 -1.21 0.27 -0.96
CA ALA A 67 -0.73 -0.99 -1.51
C ALA A 67 -1.82 -1.75 -2.28
N GLU A 68 -3.06 -1.70 -1.83
CA GLU A 68 -4.19 -2.31 -2.51
C GLU A 68 -4.55 -1.58 -3.81
N GLU A 69 -4.56 -0.24 -3.80
CA GLU A 69 -4.74 0.60 -4.98
C GLU A 69 -3.63 0.35 -6.01
N GLU A 70 -2.36 0.26 -5.58
CA GLU A 70 -1.25 -0.08 -6.47
C GLU A 70 -1.42 -1.47 -7.10
N ARG A 71 -1.86 -2.47 -6.31
CA ARG A 71 -2.18 -3.80 -6.84
C ARG A 71 -3.37 -3.78 -7.80
N ALA A 72 -4.36 -2.91 -7.58
CA ALA A 72 -5.49 -2.74 -8.48
C ALA A 72 -5.04 -2.13 -9.82
N ARG A 73 -4.22 -1.06 -9.78
CA ARG A 73 -3.62 -0.44 -10.97
C ARG A 73 -2.81 -1.44 -11.79
N ARG A 74 -1.97 -2.25 -11.14
CA ARG A 74 -1.20 -3.31 -11.81
C ARG A 74 -2.08 -4.36 -12.47
N ARG A 75 -3.14 -4.80 -11.80
CA ARG A 75 -4.11 -5.76 -12.37
C ARG A 75 -4.83 -5.18 -13.59
N GLU A 76 -5.22 -3.91 -13.52
CA GLU A 76 -5.86 -3.24 -14.65
C GLU A 76 -4.92 -3.10 -15.84
N ALA A 77 -3.65 -2.75 -15.61
CA ALA A 77 -2.63 -2.69 -16.66
C ALA A 77 -2.44 -4.05 -17.34
N ILE A 78 -2.25 -5.12 -16.56
CA ILE A 78 -2.13 -6.49 -17.10
C ILE A 78 -3.35 -6.86 -17.95
N ARG A 79 -4.57 -6.57 -17.46
CA ARG A 79 -5.80 -6.84 -18.21
C ARG A 79 -5.85 -6.07 -19.53
N LYS A 80 -5.45 -4.79 -19.52
CA LYS A 80 -5.39 -3.98 -20.73
C LYS A 80 -4.38 -4.54 -21.72
N ASP A 81 -3.19 -4.93 -21.25
CA ASP A 81 -2.14 -5.50 -22.09
C ASP A 81 -2.59 -6.82 -22.73
N MET A 82 -3.25 -7.70 -21.96
CA MET A 82 -3.84 -8.93 -22.49
C MET A 82 -4.88 -8.65 -23.58
N ASN A 83 -5.73 -7.63 -23.41
CA ASN A 83 -6.71 -7.26 -24.43
C ASN A 83 -6.06 -6.73 -25.71
N ILE A 84 -4.95 -5.99 -25.61
CA ILE A 84 -4.19 -5.51 -26.78
C ILE A 84 -3.63 -6.70 -27.56
N VAL A 85 -3.07 -7.69 -26.87
CA VAL A 85 -2.52 -8.90 -27.51
C VAL A 85 -3.65 -9.71 -28.18
N ALA A 86 -4.80 -9.86 -27.52
CA ALA A 86 -5.95 -10.54 -28.08
C ALA A 86 -6.48 -9.85 -29.35
N ASP A 87 -6.64 -8.52 -29.34
CA ASP A 87 -7.06 -7.75 -30.52
C ASP A 87 -6.07 -7.87 -31.68
N ALA A 88 -4.76 -7.87 -31.39
CA ALA A 88 -3.73 -8.07 -32.40
C ALA A 88 -3.84 -9.46 -33.06
N TYR A 89 -4.08 -10.52 -32.28
CA TYR A 89 -4.29 -11.86 -32.82
C TYR A 89 -5.53 -11.93 -33.71
N GLU A 90 -6.65 -11.33 -33.28
CA GLU A 90 -7.89 -11.28 -34.06
C GLU A 90 -7.70 -10.55 -35.40
N ARG A 91 -7.10 -9.36 -35.37
CA ARG A 91 -6.83 -8.56 -36.58
C ARG A 91 -5.90 -9.23 -37.57
N CYS A 92 -4.98 -10.06 -37.09
CA CYS A 92 -4.05 -10.82 -37.92
C CYS A 92 -4.61 -12.19 -38.34
N GLY A 93 -5.80 -12.59 -37.89
CA GLY A 93 -6.39 -13.90 -38.16
C GLY A 93 -5.58 -15.06 -37.56
N ILE A 94 -4.81 -14.80 -36.50
CA ILE A 94 -3.95 -15.78 -35.85
C ILE A 94 -4.73 -16.42 -34.71
N THR A 95 -4.80 -17.75 -34.70
CA THR A 95 -5.30 -18.50 -33.54
C THR A 95 -4.12 -18.80 -32.61
N PRO A 96 -4.12 -18.31 -31.36
CA PRO A 96 -3.08 -18.62 -30.39
C PRO A 96 -2.98 -20.13 -30.17
N SER A 97 -1.75 -20.67 -30.09
CA SER A 97 -1.52 -22.05 -29.70
C SER A 97 -1.60 -22.21 -28.19
N ASP A 98 -1.85 -23.44 -27.74
CA ASP A 98 -1.83 -23.80 -26.31
C ASP A 98 -0.51 -23.38 -25.64
N TRP A 99 0.61 -23.58 -26.34
CA TRP A 99 1.93 -23.16 -25.87
C TRP A 99 2.03 -21.64 -25.72
N THR A 100 1.61 -20.84 -26.71
CA THR A 100 1.65 -19.37 -26.58
C THR A 100 0.75 -18.81 -25.48
N THR A 101 -0.28 -19.56 -25.09
CA THR A 101 -1.21 -19.16 -24.03
C THR A 101 -0.69 -19.54 -22.64
N ASN A 102 0.02 -20.67 -22.54
CA ASN A 102 0.36 -21.30 -21.25
C ASN A 102 1.86 -21.37 -20.94
N ALA A 103 2.75 -20.98 -21.87
CA ALA A 103 4.19 -20.98 -21.63
C ALA A 103 4.55 -20.03 -20.47
N SER A 104 5.45 -20.48 -19.60
CA SER A 104 6.06 -19.62 -18.61
C SER A 104 7.01 -18.61 -19.25
N TYR A 105 7.29 -17.52 -18.53
CA TYR A 105 8.27 -16.54 -19.00
C TYR A 105 9.66 -17.13 -19.21
N GLU A 106 10.04 -18.13 -18.41
CA GLU A 106 11.32 -18.83 -18.56
C GLU A 106 11.36 -19.63 -19.86
N GLU A 107 10.31 -20.39 -20.16
CA GLU A 107 10.20 -21.13 -21.43
C GLU A 107 10.21 -20.20 -22.65
N MET A 108 9.51 -19.06 -22.59
CA MET A 108 9.54 -18.07 -23.67
C MET A 108 10.93 -17.47 -23.86
N ARG A 109 11.63 -17.16 -22.76
CA ARG A 109 13.01 -16.65 -22.81
C ARG A 109 13.99 -17.65 -23.38
N ASP A 110 13.90 -18.91 -22.94
CA ASP A 110 14.79 -19.97 -23.39
C ASP A 110 14.52 -20.26 -24.87
N TYR A 111 13.26 -20.26 -25.31
CA TYR A 111 12.91 -20.37 -26.71
C TYR A 111 13.52 -19.22 -27.55
N ALA A 112 13.39 -17.98 -27.10
CA ALA A 112 13.99 -16.81 -27.78
C ALA A 112 15.53 -16.88 -27.82
N LEU A 113 16.17 -17.41 -26.77
CA LEU A 113 17.61 -17.64 -26.73
C LEU A 113 18.03 -18.72 -27.73
N LEU A 114 17.32 -19.84 -27.77
CA LEU A 114 17.57 -20.94 -28.72
C LEU A 114 17.37 -20.48 -30.17
N GLU A 115 16.36 -19.66 -30.43
CA GLU A 115 16.15 -19.03 -31.74
C GLU A 115 17.36 -18.18 -32.15
N ARG A 116 17.88 -17.34 -31.25
CA ARG A 116 19.10 -16.55 -31.51
C ARG A 116 20.37 -17.39 -31.73
N LEU A 117 20.50 -18.52 -31.03
CA LEU A 117 21.64 -19.42 -31.21
C LEU A 117 21.58 -20.09 -32.59
N ARG A 118 20.39 -20.53 -33.01
CA ARG A 118 20.11 -21.03 -34.37
C ARG A 118 20.47 -20.02 -35.45
N GLU A 119 20.00 -18.78 -35.31
CA GLU A 119 20.32 -17.70 -36.26
C GLU A 119 21.83 -17.44 -36.41
N ARG A 120 22.60 -17.78 -35.37
CA ARG A 120 24.07 -17.63 -35.33
C ARG A 120 24.82 -18.92 -35.68
N GLY A 121 24.14 -20.03 -35.92
CA GLY A 121 24.73 -21.35 -36.16
C GLY A 121 25.49 -21.91 -34.95
N LEU A 122 25.02 -21.60 -33.74
CA LEU A 122 25.64 -21.96 -32.45
C LEU A 122 24.80 -22.96 -31.65
N ASP A 123 23.88 -23.67 -32.30
CA ASP A 123 22.92 -24.58 -31.70
C ASP A 123 23.32 -26.07 -31.81
N GLY A 124 24.57 -26.35 -32.23
CA GLY A 124 25.16 -27.69 -32.39
C GLY A 124 26.15 -28.09 -31.31
#